data_AF-A0A7W8VLA0-F1
#
_entry.id   AF-A0A7W8VLA0-F1
#
_cell.length_a   1.000
_cell.length_b   1.000
_cell.length_c   1.000
_cell.angle_alpha   90.00
_cell.angle_beta   90.00
_cell.angle_gamma   90.00
#
_symmetry.space_group_name_H-M   'P 1'
#
loop_
_entity.id
_entity.type
_entity.pdbx_description
1 polymer ?
#
loop_
_entity_poly.entity_id
_entity_poly.type
_entity_poly.pdbx_seq_one_letter_code
_entity_poly.pdbx_strand_id
1 'polypeptide(L)'
;MSELKGTIVQLKECMEMNNGIMFWSLLRLKKNKHFMSGKIRNPDEAYFEPDVKSIVWANEALSMSLIDEYQEPYDEIIIDVEISGTLNEQNLKTGKIYTVPVTFDFAIQSFVYPQYGVNDREIRLMNKEQKSLLLFHKSYEREADQLNVKLLFDYKYKGEDAFSFFTRIWKLVDHSNATMVADTSHDYFQEIYDCQRNLRYSVACANMWGRYTTHYTEHAYDFQGRKVYPAKLNFYDSKYLFYLENAVEELYTFYERLAYLMYLMMDPVTLEAKYLSFQGLFQKRTKKELKEKYPHLAADEHFIWFSRRANHQHKLLSRNRHPLIHYQTGNEFIKGSYLTSFTRGWLNHATGDEKELMKVFQKFDEIKSFVNSELIICTEAFERTILLIDGIGMHVPGDPFSKEGIGITSVVPD
;
A
#
# COMPACT_ATOMS: atom_id res chain seq x y z
N MET A 1 -9.55 -21.07 25.27
CA MET A 1 -9.40 -22.15 24.26
C MET A 1 -10.72 -22.83 23.87
N SER A 2 -11.81 -22.78 24.66
CA SER A 2 -13.13 -23.35 24.24
C SER A 2 -13.97 -22.41 23.36
N GLU A 3 -13.79 -21.09 23.46
CA GLU A 3 -14.59 -20.09 22.72
C GLU A 3 -14.25 -20.00 21.23
N LEU A 4 -12.97 -20.18 20.86
CA LEU A 4 -12.52 -20.22 19.45
C LEU A 4 -13.22 -21.28 18.60
N LYS A 5 -13.67 -22.38 19.22
CA LYS A 5 -14.45 -23.41 18.52
C LYS A 5 -15.89 -22.96 18.27
N GLY A 6 -16.44 -22.11 19.15
CA GLY A 6 -17.81 -21.60 19.05
C GLY A 6 -17.98 -20.61 17.90
N THR A 7 -17.06 -19.66 17.76
CA THR A 7 -17.13 -18.62 16.71
C THR A 7 -16.94 -19.19 15.30
N ILE A 8 -16.07 -20.20 15.13
CA ILE A 8 -15.94 -20.93 13.85
C ILE A 8 -17.24 -21.67 13.51
N VAL A 9 -17.88 -22.33 14.49
CA VAL A 9 -19.15 -23.04 14.28
C VAL A 9 -20.24 -22.04 13.87
N GLN A 10 -20.36 -20.90 14.56
CA GLN A 10 -21.30 -19.84 14.19
C GLN A 10 -21.10 -19.33 12.76
N LEU A 11 -19.84 -19.18 12.32
CA LEU A 11 -19.54 -18.81 10.93
C LEU A 11 -20.03 -19.86 9.93
N LYS A 12 -19.74 -21.14 10.18
CA LYS A 12 -20.16 -22.24 9.30
C LYS A 12 -21.67 -22.33 9.20
N GLU A 13 -22.36 -22.29 10.34
CA GLU A 13 -23.83 -22.32 10.41
C GLU A 13 -24.46 -21.14 9.67
N CYS A 14 -23.91 -19.93 9.83
CA CYS A 14 -24.37 -18.74 9.09
C CYS A 14 -24.21 -18.90 7.58
N MET A 15 -23.07 -19.42 7.12
CA MET A 15 -22.78 -19.60 5.70
C MET A 15 -23.60 -20.72 5.05
N GLU A 16 -23.91 -21.78 5.79
CA GLU A 16 -24.69 -22.93 5.33
C GLU A 16 -26.21 -22.73 5.44
N MET A 17 -26.66 -21.72 6.19
CA MET A 17 -28.07 -21.42 6.39
C MET A 17 -28.83 -21.27 5.05
N ASN A 18 -30.08 -21.74 5.03
CA ASN A 18 -30.96 -21.68 3.86
C ASN A 18 -30.32 -22.26 2.59
N ASN A 19 -29.66 -23.40 2.73
CA ASN A 19 -28.96 -24.08 1.65
C ASN A 19 -27.83 -23.26 1.03
N GLY A 20 -26.98 -22.63 1.84
CA GLY A 20 -25.81 -21.90 1.34
C GLY A 20 -26.15 -20.59 0.63
N ILE A 21 -27.33 -20.00 0.88
CA ILE A 21 -27.79 -18.78 0.22
C ILE A 21 -26.80 -17.61 0.38
N MET A 22 -26.01 -17.63 1.46
CA MET A 22 -24.99 -16.63 1.72
C MET A 22 -23.88 -16.64 0.66
N PHE A 23 -23.42 -17.83 0.22
CA PHE A 23 -22.44 -17.94 -0.86
C PHE A 23 -22.96 -17.32 -2.15
N TRP A 24 -24.22 -17.59 -2.50
CA TRP A 24 -24.87 -16.98 -3.65
C TRP A 24 -24.94 -15.46 -3.52
N SER A 25 -25.44 -14.95 -2.38
CA SER A 25 -25.55 -13.52 -2.11
C SER A 25 -24.20 -12.80 -2.26
N LEU A 26 -23.14 -13.37 -1.66
CA LEU A 26 -21.79 -12.82 -1.72
C LEU A 26 -21.22 -12.86 -3.14
N LEU A 27 -21.37 -13.96 -3.89
CA LEU A 27 -20.82 -14.09 -5.24
C LEU A 27 -21.47 -13.14 -6.26
N ARG A 28 -22.73 -12.74 -6.05
CA ARG A 28 -23.40 -11.75 -6.90
C ARG A 28 -22.83 -10.34 -6.76
N LEU A 29 -22.17 -10.03 -5.64
CA LEU A 29 -21.58 -8.71 -5.41
C LEU A 29 -20.52 -8.41 -6.48
N LYS A 30 -20.53 -7.20 -7.02
CA LYS A 30 -19.58 -6.76 -8.07
C LYS A 30 -18.12 -7.07 -7.72
N LYS A 31 -17.74 -6.86 -6.45
CA LYS A 31 -16.40 -7.14 -5.92
C LYS A 31 -15.95 -8.61 -6.07
N ASN A 32 -16.90 -9.56 -6.14
CA ASN A 32 -16.65 -11.00 -6.23
C ASN A 32 -16.83 -11.57 -7.65
N LYS A 33 -17.19 -10.75 -8.64
CA LYS A 33 -17.41 -11.23 -10.02
C LYS A 33 -16.16 -11.81 -10.69
N HIS A 34 -14.98 -11.44 -10.21
CA HIS A 34 -13.70 -11.98 -10.68
C HIS A 34 -13.57 -13.50 -10.44
N PHE A 35 -14.29 -14.09 -9.48
CA PHE A 35 -14.34 -15.54 -9.31
C PHE A 35 -15.05 -16.23 -10.48
N MET A 36 -16.02 -15.56 -11.09
CA MET A 36 -16.85 -16.12 -12.16
C MET A 36 -16.34 -15.75 -13.57
N SER A 37 -15.57 -14.67 -13.71
CA SER A 37 -15.18 -14.10 -15.02
C SER A 37 -14.39 -15.04 -15.93
N GLY A 38 -13.72 -16.06 -15.40
CA GLY A 38 -13.03 -17.07 -16.20
C GLY A 38 -13.92 -18.25 -16.65
N LYS A 39 -15.16 -18.34 -16.14
CA LYS A 39 -16.02 -19.53 -16.29
C LYS A 39 -17.26 -19.28 -17.17
N ILE A 40 -17.63 -18.02 -17.39
CA ILE A 40 -18.82 -17.58 -18.13
C ILE A 40 -18.53 -16.31 -18.93
N ARG A 41 -19.41 -15.96 -19.88
CA ARG A 41 -19.17 -14.81 -20.78
C ARG A 41 -19.57 -13.48 -20.15
N ASN A 42 -20.67 -13.44 -19.41
CA ASN A 42 -21.22 -12.25 -18.79
C ASN A 42 -21.48 -12.47 -17.28
N PRO A 43 -20.50 -12.14 -16.41
CA PRO A 43 -20.64 -12.26 -14.96
C PRO A 43 -21.72 -11.38 -14.33
N ASP A 44 -22.20 -10.35 -15.04
CA ASP A 44 -23.25 -9.46 -14.53
C ASP A 44 -24.65 -10.09 -14.63
N GLU A 45 -24.83 -11.04 -15.55
CA GLU A 45 -26.09 -11.74 -15.82
C GLU A 45 -26.08 -13.19 -15.31
N ALA A 46 -25.13 -13.50 -14.44
CA ALA A 46 -24.94 -14.84 -13.90
C ALA A 46 -25.23 -14.94 -12.41
N TYR A 47 -25.60 -16.15 -12.00
CA TYR A 47 -25.83 -16.46 -10.61
C TYR A 47 -25.43 -17.90 -10.29
N PHE A 48 -24.94 -18.11 -9.07
CA PHE A 48 -24.45 -19.40 -8.58
C PHE A 48 -25.49 -20.09 -7.71
N GLU A 49 -25.81 -21.35 -8.01
CA GLU A 49 -26.63 -22.22 -7.18
C GLU A 49 -25.72 -23.23 -6.47
N PRO A 50 -25.48 -23.07 -5.15
CA PRO A 50 -24.60 -23.96 -4.40
C PRO A 50 -25.22 -25.35 -4.20
N ASP A 51 -24.40 -26.40 -4.29
CA ASP A 51 -24.70 -27.71 -3.71
C ASP A 51 -24.17 -27.75 -2.28
N VAL A 52 -25.05 -27.58 -1.31
CA VAL A 52 -24.71 -27.53 0.13
C VAL A 52 -23.97 -28.77 0.60
N LYS A 53 -24.27 -29.94 0.02
CA LYS A 53 -23.62 -31.20 0.42
C LYS A 53 -22.17 -31.27 -0.05
N SER A 54 -21.78 -30.39 -0.96
CA SER A 54 -20.41 -30.28 -1.48
C SER A 54 -19.56 -29.26 -0.74
N ILE A 55 -20.08 -28.60 0.30
CA ILE A 55 -19.31 -27.64 1.09
C ILE A 55 -18.25 -28.40 1.89
N VAL A 56 -16.99 -28.12 1.60
CA VAL A 56 -15.84 -28.69 2.30
C VAL A 56 -15.07 -27.55 2.95
N TRP A 57 -15.09 -27.51 4.28
CA TRP A 57 -14.29 -26.57 5.06
C TRP A 57 -12.91 -27.13 5.32
N ALA A 58 -11.89 -26.28 5.28
CA ALA A 58 -10.58 -26.65 5.78
C ALA A 58 -10.64 -27.00 7.26
N ASN A 59 -9.79 -27.96 7.65
CA ASN A 59 -9.65 -28.39 9.04
C ASN A 59 -8.98 -27.31 9.91
N GLU A 60 -8.12 -26.49 9.29
CA GLU A 60 -7.40 -25.42 9.95
C GLU A 60 -8.02 -24.07 9.60
N ALA A 61 -8.32 -23.28 10.63
CA ALA A 61 -8.72 -21.89 10.52
C ALA A 61 -7.71 -21.02 11.27
N LEU A 62 -7.38 -19.88 10.70
CA LEU A 62 -6.67 -18.84 11.45
C LEU A 62 -7.72 -18.01 12.19
N SER A 63 -7.54 -17.83 13.48
CA SER A 63 -8.46 -17.07 14.32
C SER A 63 -7.67 -16.18 15.25
N MET A 64 -8.03 -14.91 15.30
CA MET A 64 -7.39 -13.89 16.14
C MET A 64 -8.46 -13.25 17.00
N SER A 65 -8.29 -13.35 18.31
CA SER A 65 -9.18 -12.69 19.27
C SER A 65 -8.78 -11.22 19.41
N LEU A 66 -9.76 -10.35 19.23
CA LEU A 66 -9.64 -8.91 19.19
C LEU A 66 -10.67 -8.28 20.14
N ILE A 67 -10.46 -7.00 20.44
CA ILE A 67 -11.37 -6.19 21.25
C ILE A 67 -11.68 -4.93 20.45
N ASP A 68 -12.96 -4.57 20.35
CA ASP A 68 -13.38 -3.38 19.61
C ASP A 68 -13.25 -2.08 20.44
N GLU A 69 -13.68 -0.96 19.88
CA GLU A 69 -13.64 0.34 20.55
C GLU A 69 -14.56 0.46 21.78
N TYR A 70 -15.53 -0.45 21.90
CA TYR A 70 -16.48 -0.55 23.01
C TYR A 70 -16.06 -1.57 24.07
N GLN A 71 -14.86 -2.16 23.95
CA GLN A 71 -14.36 -3.23 24.81
C GLN A 71 -15.09 -4.58 24.63
N GLU A 72 -15.78 -4.76 23.50
CA GLU A 72 -16.44 -6.03 23.20
C GLU A 72 -15.46 -6.99 22.50
N PRO A 73 -15.35 -8.24 22.98
CA PRO A 73 -14.49 -9.24 22.35
C PRO A 73 -15.12 -9.78 21.06
N TYR A 74 -14.29 -9.95 20.03
CA TYR A 74 -14.67 -10.62 18.79
C TYR A 74 -13.51 -11.41 18.20
N ASP A 75 -13.81 -12.42 17.38
CA ASP A 75 -12.79 -13.17 16.65
C ASP A 75 -12.78 -12.75 15.18
N GLU A 76 -11.60 -12.43 14.65
CA GLU A 76 -11.36 -12.42 13.21
C GLU A 76 -11.00 -13.82 12.75
N ILE A 77 -11.84 -14.43 11.91
CA ILE A 77 -11.68 -15.79 11.40
C ILE A 77 -11.34 -15.75 9.92
N ILE A 78 -10.30 -16.51 9.53
CA ILE A 78 -9.92 -16.79 8.15
C ILE A 78 -9.90 -18.31 7.95
N ILE A 79 -10.79 -18.83 7.11
CA ILE A 79 -10.93 -20.28 6.85
C ILE A 79 -11.12 -20.54 5.36
N ASP A 80 -10.47 -21.58 4.83
CA ASP A 80 -10.69 -21.99 3.44
C ASP A 80 -11.94 -22.85 3.34
N VAL A 81 -12.64 -22.69 2.22
CA VAL A 81 -13.83 -23.44 1.87
C VAL A 81 -13.85 -23.73 0.37
N GLU A 82 -14.19 -24.96 0.04
CA GLU A 82 -14.51 -25.39 -1.31
C GLU A 82 -16.02 -25.61 -1.39
N ILE A 83 -16.66 -25.14 -2.45
CA ILE A 83 -18.08 -25.37 -2.71
C ILE A 83 -18.31 -25.62 -4.19
N SER A 84 -19.01 -26.71 -4.49
CA SER A 84 -19.47 -27.04 -5.84
C SER A 84 -20.91 -26.61 -6.05
N GLY A 85 -21.29 -26.44 -7.30
CA GLY A 85 -22.65 -26.08 -7.68
C GLY A 85 -22.77 -25.79 -9.17
N THR A 86 -23.81 -25.07 -9.54
CA THR A 86 -24.07 -24.69 -10.93
C THR A 86 -24.06 -23.18 -11.11
N LEU A 87 -23.31 -22.71 -12.09
CA LEU A 87 -23.30 -21.32 -12.52
C LEU A 87 -24.27 -21.17 -13.70
N ASN A 88 -25.28 -20.33 -13.53
CA ASN A 88 -26.33 -20.10 -14.51
C ASN A 88 -26.15 -18.70 -15.10
N GLU A 89 -25.93 -18.59 -16.41
CA GLU A 89 -25.82 -17.34 -17.16
C GLU A 89 -27.07 -17.15 -18.02
N GLN A 90 -27.80 -16.05 -17.83
CA GLN A 90 -28.96 -15.73 -18.64
C GLN A 90 -28.56 -14.94 -19.87
N ASN A 91 -28.85 -15.43 -21.08
CA ASN A 91 -28.65 -14.67 -22.29
C ASN A 91 -29.85 -13.76 -22.56
N LEU A 92 -29.74 -12.46 -22.29
CA LEU A 92 -30.85 -11.52 -22.46
C LEU A 92 -31.41 -11.42 -23.89
N LYS A 93 -30.60 -11.73 -24.93
CA LYS A 93 -31.05 -11.68 -26.33
C LYS A 93 -31.90 -12.87 -26.74
N THR A 94 -31.63 -14.04 -26.16
CA THR A 94 -32.28 -15.31 -26.56
C THR A 94 -33.20 -15.88 -25.49
N GLY A 95 -33.16 -15.34 -24.27
CA GLY A 95 -33.88 -15.86 -23.11
C GLY A 95 -33.38 -17.21 -22.61
N LYS A 96 -32.36 -17.80 -23.24
CA LYS A 96 -31.80 -19.10 -22.83
C LYS A 96 -30.90 -18.93 -21.60
N ILE A 97 -30.99 -19.89 -20.70
CA ILE A 97 -30.09 -20.02 -19.55
C ILE A 97 -29.01 -21.04 -19.93
N TYR A 98 -27.75 -20.63 -19.80
CA TYR A 98 -26.59 -21.50 -19.95
C TYR A 98 -26.13 -21.92 -18.55
N THR A 99 -26.06 -23.23 -18.30
CA THR A 99 -25.72 -23.79 -16.99
C THR A 99 -24.39 -24.54 -17.08
N VAL A 100 -23.46 -24.24 -16.18
CA VAL A 100 -22.14 -24.87 -16.10
C VAL A 100 -21.89 -25.36 -14.68
N PRO A 101 -21.55 -26.65 -14.46
CA PRO A 101 -21.10 -27.11 -13.16
C PRO A 101 -19.73 -26.51 -12.85
N VAL A 102 -19.58 -25.96 -11.65
CA VAL A 102 -18.35 -25.29 -11.21
C VAL A 102 -18.04 -25.63 -9.76
N THR A 103 -16.76 -25.70 -9.45
CA THR A 103 -16.24 -25.72 -8.08
C THR A 103 -15.52 -24.41 -7.82
N PHE A 104 -15.78 -23.80 -6.67
CA PHE A 104 -15.07 -22.60 -6.24
C PHE A 104 -14.31 -22.85 -4.95
N ASP A 105 -13.07 -22.37 -4.95
CA ASP A 105 -12.20 -22.32 -3.79
C ASP A 105 -12.12 -20.88 -3.28
N PHE A 106 -12.50 -20.68 -2.02
CA PHE A 106 -12.43 -19.39 -1.36
C PHE A 106 -11.70 -19.51 -0.03
N ALA A 107 -11.08 -18.41 0.37
CA ALA A 107 -10.86 -18.12 1.78
C ALA A 107 -11.96 -17.16 2.24
N ILE A 108 -12.66 -17.51 3.32
CA ILE A 108 -13.61 -16.63 3.97
C ILE A 108 -12.87 -15.87 5.07
N GLN A 109 -12.98 -14.54 5.07
CA GLN A 109 -12.64 -13.70 6.20
C GLN A 109 -13.92 -13.10 6.79
N SER A 110 -14.10 -13.27 8.10
CA SER A 110 -15.24 -12.70 8.83
C SER A 110 -14.83 -12.23 10.23
N PHE A 111 -15.53 -11.22 10.73
CA PHE A 111 -15.51 -10.86 12.15
C PHE A 111 -16.72 -11.50 12.82
N VAL A 112 -16.51 -12.23 13.91
CA VAL A 112 -17.55 -12.99 14.61
C VAL A 112 -17.58 -12.58 16.07
N TYR A 113 -18.71 -12.02 16.48
CA TYR A 113 -18.93 -11.61 17.86
C TYR A 113 -19.61 -12.77 18.59
N PRO A 114 -19.04 -13.32 19.67
CA PRO A 114 -19.63 -14.46 20.39
C PRO A 114 -21.10 -14.23 20.79
N GLN A 115 -21.45 -12.97 21.11
CA GLN A 115 -22.79 -12.57 21.56
C GLN A 115 -23.75 -12.22 20.41
N TYR A 116 -23.25 -11.65 19.30
CA TYR A 116 -24.08 -11.11 18.22
C TYR A 116 -24.06 -11.97 16.95
N GLY A 117 -23.17 -12.97 16.90
CA GLY A 117 -22.97 -13.83 15.76
C GLY A 117 -22.19 -13.15 14.64
N VAL A 118 -22.54 -13.50 13.40
CA VAL A 118 -21.83 -13.10 12.18
C VAL A 118 -22.60 -11.96 11.51
N ASN A 119 -21.91 -10.87 11.20
CA ASN A 119 -22.45 -9.80 10.36
C ASN A 119 -22.23 -10.14 8.88
N ASP A 120 -23.32 -10.43 8.15
CA ASP A 120 -23.30 -10.81 6.74
C ASP A 120 -22.60 -9.78 5.83
N ARG A 121 -22.69 -8.50 6.17
CA ARG A 121 -22.02 -7.39 5.45
C ARG A 121 -20.50 -7.39 5.61
N GLU A 122 -20.00 -8.11 6.60
CA GLU A 122 -18.59 -8.18 6.93
C GLU A 122 -17.94 -9.48 6.47
N ILE A 123 -18.65 -10.37 5.78
CA ILE A 123 -18.05 -11.56 5.19
C ILE A 123 -17.38 -11.17 3.86
N ARG A 124 -16.11 -11.54 3.67
CA ARG A 124 -15.46 -11.50 2.34
C ARG A 124 -15.14 -12.89 1.84
N LEU A 125 -15.30 -13.06 0.52
CA LEU A 125 -14.62 -14.09 -0.22
C LEU A 125 -13.25 -13.53 -0.66
N MET A 126 -12.22 -14.34 -0.53
CA MET A 126 -10.86 -14.07 -0.98
C MET A 126 -10.37 -15.24 -1.83
N ASN A 127 -9.66 -14.94 -2.91
CA ASN A 127 -8.92 -15.93 -3.67
C ASN A 127 -7.58 -16.24 -2.96
N LYS A 128 -6.81 -17.18 -3.51
CA LYS A 128 -5.53 -17.61 -2.93
C LYS A 128 -4.54 -16.45 -2.78
N GLU A 129 -4.41 -15.60 -3.79
CA GLU A 129 -3.49 -14.47 -3.74
C GLU A 129 -3.88 -13.47 -2.64
N GLN A 130 -5.18 -13.17 -2.49
CA GLN A 130 -5.71 -12.27 -1.47
C GLN A 130 -5.48 -12.82 -0.07
N LYS A 131 -5.73 -14.12 0.15
CA LYS A 131 -5.42 -14.78 1.42
C LYS A 131 -3.92 -14.68 1.73
N SER A 132 -3.06 -15.00 0.77
CA SER A 132 -1.61 -14.92 0.96
C SER A 132 -1.14 -13.51 1.33
N LEU A 133 -1.69 -12.48 0.69
CA LEU A 133 -1.40 -11.08 1.04
C LEU A 133 -1.87 -10.74 2.45
N LEU A 134 -3.11 -11.10 2.82
CA LEU A 134 -3.62 -10.85 4.16
C LEU A 134 -2.78 -11.54 5.24
N LEU A 135 -2.39 -12.80 5.02
CA LEU A 135 -1.54 -13.55 5.95
C LEU A 135 -0.14 -12.92 6.06
N PHE A 136 0.44 -12.48 4.95
CA PHE A 136 1.69 -11.72 4.96
C PHE A 136 1.55 -10.44 5.79
N HIS A 137 0.45 -9.69 5.65
CA HIS A 137 0.23 -8.47 6.41
C HIS A 137 0.14 -8.74 7.91
N LYS A 138 -0.66 -9.73 8.31
CA LYS A 138 -0.81 -10.11 9.72
C LYS A 138 0.51 -10.59 10.32
N SER A 139 1.30 -11.34 9.54
CA SER A 139 2.64 -11.73 9.95
C SER A 139 3.57 -10.52 10.13
N TYR A 140 3.49 -9.56 9.22
CA TYR A 140 4.31 -8.35 9.28
C TYR A 140 3.94 -7.44 10.45
N GLU A 141 2.64 -7.21 10.71
CA GLU A 141 2.17 -6.47 11.89
C GLU A 141 2.72 -7.11 13.17
N ARG A 142 2.62 -8.45 13.27
CA ARG A 142 3.14 -9.19 14.43
C ARG A 142 4.65 -9.11 14.57
N GLU A 143 5.39 -9.22 13.47
CA GLU A 143 6.85 -9.09 13.46
C GLU A 143 7.25 -7.67 13.88
N ALA A 144 6.58 -6.65 13.35
CA ALA A 144 6.85 -5.26 13.69
C ALA A 144 6.60 -4.98 15.17
N ASP A 145 5.48 -5.46 15.73
CA ASP A 145 5.18 -5.40 17.15
C ASP A 145 6.28 -6.08 18.00
N GLN A 146 6.74 -7.26 17.59
CA GLN A 146 7.80 -8.01 18.29
C GLN A 146 9.14 -7.30 18.27
N LEU A 147 9.50 -6.73 17.11
CA LEU A 147 10.76 -6.00 16.93
C LEU A 147 10.68 -4.57 17.46
N ASN A 148 9.51 -4.14 17.98
CA ASN A 148 9.23 -2.75 18.32
C ASN A 148 9.55 -1.80 17.14
N VAL A 149 9.43 -2.32 15.91
CA VAL A 149 9.57 -1.56 14.67
C VAL A 149 8.31 -0.73 14.56
N LYS A 150 8.48 0.57 14.78
CA LYS A 150 7.37 1.50 14.80
C LYS A 150 6.85 1.68 13.39
N LEU A 151 5.65 1.20 13.12
CA LEU A 151 4.99 1.46 11.86
C LEU A 151 4.38 2.87 11.90
N LEU A 152 4.32 3.50 10.73
CA LEU A 152 3.83 4.87 10.53
C LEU A 152 2.36 5.05 10.98
N PHE A 153 1.67 4.00 11.43
CA PHE A 153 0.26 4.02 11.81
C PHE A 153 -0.01 3.77 13.30
N ASP A 154 0.98 3.35 14.10
CA ASP A 154 0.80 3.10 15.54
C ASP A 154 0.83 4.38 16.38
N TYR A 155 1.12 5.52 15.74
CA TYR A 155 1.01 6.83 16.37
C TYR A 155 -0.41 7.37 16.23
N LYS A 156 -1.12 7.52 17.36
CA LYS A 156 -2.00 8.69 17.53
C LYS A 156 -1.10 9.92 17.57
N TYR A 157 -0.77 10.47 16.40
CA TYR A 157 0.14 11.60 16.28
C TYR A 157 -0.33 12.80 17.13
N LYS A 158 0.39 13.06 18.23
CA LYS A 158 0.34 14.29 19.04
C LYS A 158 1.77 14.65 19.43
N GLY A 159 2.12 15.94 19.45
CA GLY A 159 3.46 16.40 19.86
C GLY A 159 4.56 16.19 18.82
N GLU A 160 5.80 16.42 19.24
CA GLU A 160 6.97 16.56 18.33
C GLU A 160 7.56 15.23 17.85
N ASP A 161 7.09 14.08 18.32
CA ASP A 161 7.51 12.77 17.83
C ASP A 161 7.03 12.50 16.40
N ALA A 162 5.81 12.96 16.07
CA ALA A 162 5.29 13.00 14.70
C ALA A 162 6.17 13.89 13.83
N PHE A 163 6.43 15.10 14.32
CA PHE A 163 7.20 16.12 13.62
C PHE A 163 8.61 15.61 13.34
N SER A 164 9.31 15.05 14.33
CA SER A 164 10.68 14.55 14.17
C SER A 164 10.78 13.34 13.24
N PHE A 165 9.82 12.40 13.26
CA PHE A 165 9.82 11.29 12.31
C PHE A 165 9.70 11.76 10.84
N PHE A 166 8.88 12.78 10.60
CA PHE A 166 8.64 13.30 9.25
C PHE A 166 9.59 14.42 8.79
N THR A 167 10.24 15.13 9.72
CA THR A 167 11.09 16.31 9.43
C THR A 167 12.56 16.10 9.74
N ARG A 168 12.90 15.08 10.55
CA ARG A 168 14.27 14.76 10.96
C ARG A 168 14.82 13.59 10.16
N ILE A 169 14.62 13.65 8.84
CA ILE A 169 15.22 12.70 7.88
C ILE A 169 16.75 12.81 7.91
N TRP A 170 17.29 13.93 8.37
CA TRP A 170 18.70 14.27 8.28
C TRP A 170 19.36 14.27 9.66
N LYS A 171 20.27 13.32 9.89
CA LYS A 171 21.19 13.34 11.05
C LYS A 171 22.18 14.50 10.84
N LEU A 172 22.56 15.19 11.91
CA LEU A 172 23.67 16.15 11.83
C LEU A 172 24.96 15.34 11.74
N VAL A 173 25.66 15.43 10.61
CA VAL A 173 26.91 14.71 10.37
C VAL A 173 28.05 15.71 10.20
N ASP A 174 29.14 15.52 10.93
CA ASP A 174 30.40 16.18 10.66
C ASP A 174 31.10 15.44 9.51
N HIS A 175 31.08 16.04 8.32
CA HIS A 175 31.68 15.49 7.10
C HIS A 175 33.20 15.33 7.19
N SER A 176 33.85 15.96 8.17
CA SER A 176 35.30 15.81 8.39
C SER A 176 35.67 14.57 9.22
N ASN A 177 34.68 13.92 9.86
CA ASN A 177 34.88 12.73 10.69
C ASN A 177 34.48 11.46 9.92
N ALA A 178 35.47 10.74 9.40
CA ALA A 178 35.26 9.53 8.60
C ALA A 178 34.48 8.42 9.34
N THR A 179 34.68 8.25 10.65
CA THR A 179 33.93 7.28 11.47
C THR A 179 32.46 7.69 11.57
N MET A 180 32.18 8.97 11.81
CA MET A 180 30.81 9.47 11.89
C MET A 180 30.07 9.35 10.55
N VAL A 181 30.76 9.60 9.43
CA VAL A 181 30.21 9.40 8.08
C VAL A 181 29.91 7.91 7.83
N ALA A 182 30.82 7.01 8.21
CA ALA A 182 30.63 5.56 8.05
C ALA A 182 29.45 5.03 8.88
N ASP A 183 29.42 5.34 10.19
CA ASP A 183 28.35 4.90 11.10
C ASP A 183 26.99 5.45 10.66
N THR A 184 26.95 6.73 10.29
CA THR A 184 25.71 7.35 9.81
C THR A 184 25.25 6.74 8.48
N SER A 185 26.18 6.44 7.56
CA SER A 185 25.85 5.79 6.29
C SER A 185 25.27 4.38 6.52
N HIS A 186 25.80 3.62 7.49
CA HIS A 186 25.27 2.30 7.85
C HIS A 186 23.83 2.39 8.34
N ASP A 187 23.54 3.34 9.23
CA ASP A 187 22.18 3.60 9.69
C ASP A 187 21.24 3.92 8.52
N TYR A 188 21.69 4.71 7.54
CA TYR A 188 20.86 5.04 6.38
C TYR A 188 20.58 3.85 5.47
N PHE A 189 21.51 2.89 5.33
CA PHE A 189 21.22 1.65 4.59
C PHE A 189 20.10 0.85 5.27
N GLN A 190 20.16 0.72 6.59
CA GLN A 190 19.10 0.09 7.37
C GLN A 190 17.77 0.85 7.23
N GLU A 191 17.79 2.18 7.35
CA GLU A 191 16.60 3.00 7.18
C GLU A 191 16.01 2.91 5.75
N ILE A 192 16.84 2.84 4.71
CA ILE A 192 16.40 2.64 3.31
C ILE A 192 15.73 1.27 3.15
N TYR A 193 16.33 0.23 3.73
CA TYR A 193 15.75 -1.12 3.74
C TYR A 193 14.40 -1.14 4.45
N ASP A 194 14.29 -0.53 5.64
CA ASP A 194 13.05 -0.45 6.39
C ASP A 194 11.97 0.33 5.63
N CYS A 195 12.34 1.40 4.92
CA CYS A 195 11.40 2.14 4.08
C CYS A 195 10.91 1.33 2.89
N GLN A 196 11.79 0.57 2.25
CA GLN A 196 11.38 -0.32 1.16
C GLN A 196 10.41 -1.40 1.67
N ARG A 197 10.65 -1.93 2.88
CA ARG A 197 9.77 -2.89 3.53
C ARG A 197 8.41 -2.27 3.88
N ASN A 198 8.39 -1.10 4.49
CA ASN A 198 7.15 -0.35 4.81
C ASN A 198 6.37 0.05 3.55
N LEU A 199 7.08 0.42 2.48
CA LEU A 199 6.47 0.70 1.19
C LEU A 199 5.79 -0.55 0.64
N ARG A 200 6.50 -1.69 0.57
CA ARG A 200 5.90 -2.97 0.13
C ARG A 200 4.66 -3.31 0.92
N TYR A 201 4.72 -3.17 2.25
CA TYR A 201 3.58 -3.37 3.13
C TYR A 201 2.41 -2.44 2.78
N SER A 202 2.64 -1.13 2.69
CA SER A 202 1.59 -0.14 2.42
C SER A 202 0.95 -0.32 1.05
N VAL A 203 1.75 -0.60 0.01
CA VAL A 203 1.25 -0.88 -1.35
C VAL A 203 0.43 -2.17 -1.39
N ALA A 204 0.90 -3.23 -0.75
CA ALA A 204 0.18 -4.50 -0.68
C ALA A 204 -1.17 -4.34 0.05
N CYS A 205 -1.18 -3.62 1.17
CA CYS A 205 -2.39 -3.23 1.89
C CYS A 205 -3.35 -2.42 1.02
N ALA A 206 -2.88 -1.35 0.37
CA ALA A 206 -3.70 -0.54 -0.51
C ALA A 206 -4.30 -1.39 -1.65
N ASN A 207 -3.54 -2.30 -2.26
CA ASN A 207 -4.05 -3.17 -3.32
C ASN A 207 -5.10 -4.18 -2.82
N MET A 208 -4.95 -4.69 -1.60
CA MET A 208 -5.90 -5.61 -0.98
C MET A 208 -7.21 -4.90 -0.64
N TRP A 209 -7.14 -3.80 0.11
CA TRP A 209 -8.32 -3.03 0.54
C TRP A 209 -9.01 -2.34 -0.64
N GLY A 210 -8.24 -1.86 -1.62
CA GLY A 210 -8.73 -1.21 -2.84
C GLY A 210 -9.62 -2.07 -3.73
N ARG A 211 -9.71 -3.39 -3.50
CA ARG A 211 -10.66 -4.27 -4.20
C ARG A 211 -12.06 -4.25 -3.59
N TYR A 212 -12.19 -3.80 -2.35
CA TYR A 212 -13.44 -3.77 -1.59
C TYR A 212 -13.98 -2.36 -1.39
N THR A 213 -13.42 -1.39 -2.12
CA THR A 213 -13.85 0.00 -2.08
C THR A 213 -15.22 0.17 -2.70
N THR A 214 -16.03 1.01 -2.08
CA THR A 214 -17.37 1.37 -2.55
C THR A 214 -17.26 2.22 -3.80
N HIS A 215 -17.96 1.86 -4.87
CA HIS A 215 -18.06 2.69 -6.07
C HIS A 215 -19.22 3.69 -5.94
N TYR A 216 -19.09 4.92 -6.47
CA TYR A 216 -20.12 5.95 -6.30
C TYR A 216 -21.51 5.57 -6.83
N THR A 217 -21.57 4.66 -7.79
CA THR A 217 -22.83 4.14 -8.35
C THR A 217 -23.54 3.14 -7.45
N GLU A 218 -22.88 2.52 -6.47
CA GLU A 218 -23.42 1.38 -5.70
C GLU A 218 -24.54 1.77 -4.74
N HIS A 219 -24.63 3.05 -4.39
CA HIS A 219 -25.67 3.59 -3.50
C HIS A 219 -26.46 4.72 -4.14
N ALA A 220 -26.36 4.87 -5.46
CA ALA A 220 -27.08 5.91 -6.17
C ALA A 220 -28.59 5.64 -6.14
N TYR A 221 -29.40 6.69 -5.99
CA TYR A 221 -30.85 6.60 -6.02
C TYR A 221 -31.47 7.86 -6.66
N ASP A 222 -32.66 7.72 -7.23
CA ASP A 222 -33.40 8.86 -7.76
C ASP A 222 -34.18 9.54 -6.63
N PHE A 223 -33.95 10.83 -6.46
CA PHE A 223 -34.66 11.69 -5.52
C PHE A 223 -35.16 12.93 -6.25
N GLN A 224 -36.48 13.11 -6.27
CA GLN A 224 -37.13 14.27 -6.90
C GLN A 224 -36.70 14.50 -8.37
N GLY A 225 -36.57 13.43 -9.14
CA GLY A 225 -36.18 13.48 -10.56
C GLY A 225 -34.68 13.76 -10.79
N ARG A 226 -33.85 13.68 -9.74
CA ARG A 226 -32.39 13.78 -9.84
C ARG A 226 -31.73 12.55 -9.24
N LYS A 227 -30.68 12.05 -9.90
CA LYS A 227 -29.85 10.98 -9.36
C LYS A 227 -28.94 11.54 -8.26
N VAL A 228 -29.03 10.96 -7.08
CA VAL A 228 -28.25 11.31 -5.89
C VAL A 228 -27.26 10.20 -5.59
N TYR A 229 -26.04 10.57 -5.26
CA TYR A 229 -24.91 9.70 -4.96
C TYR A 229 -24.47 9.94 -3.51
N PRO A 230 -25.10 9.30 -2.51
CA PRO A 230 -24.74 9.51 -1.11
C PRO A 230 -23.31 9.03 -0.85
N ALA A 231 -22.50 9.85 -0.17
CA ALA A 231 -21.17 9.43 0.27
C ALA A 231 -21.33 8.45 1.43
N LYS A 232 -21.07 7.16 1.16
CA LYS A 232 -21.05 6.12 2.18
C LYS A 232 -19.73 5.37 2.10
N LEU A 233 -18.75 5.93 2.79
CA LEU A 233 -17.46 5.28 2.99
C LEU A 233 -17.61 4.14 3.97
N ASN A 234 -17.14 2.96 3.57
CA ASN A 234 -17.07 1.81 4.43
C ASN A 234 -15.66 1.72 5.10
N PHE A 235 -15.49 0.74 5.98
CA PHE A 235 -14.20 0.49 6.62
C PHE A 235 -13.07 0.23 5.62
N TYR A 236 -13.34 -0.57 4.58
CA TYR A 236 -12.40 -0.93 3.52
C TYR A 236 -11.94 0.31 2.71
N ASP A 237 -12.83 1.28 2.44
CA ASP A 237 -12.50 2.55 1.78
C ASP A 237 -11.52 3.38 2.60
N SER A 238 -11.78 3.47 3.90
CA SER A 238 -10.92 4.19 4.84
C SER A 238 -9.53 3.55 4.90
N LYS A 239 -9.45 2.21 4.97
CA LYS A 239 -8.18 1.48 4.95
C LYS A 239 -7.46 1.64 3.61
N TYR A 240 -8.16 1.54 2.49
CA TYR A 240 -7.58 1.74 1.16
C TYR A 240 -6.91 3.11 1.02
N LEU A 241 -7.65 4.17 1.31
CA LEU A 241 -7.17 5.54 1.17
C LEU A 241 -6.02 5.83 2.15
N PHE A 242 -6.11 5.31 3.37
CA PHE A 242 -5.04 5.41 4.37
C PHE A 242 -3.74 4.77 3.92
N TYR A 243 -3.78 3.51 3.47
CA TYR A 243 -2.57 2.82 3.02
C TYR A 243 -1.98 3.41 1.74
N LEU A 244 -2.83 3.97 0.88
CA LEU A 244 -2.36 4.70 -0.31
C LEU A 244 -1.65 6.00 0.07
N GLU A 245 -2.19 6.76 1.03
CA GLU A 245 -1.58 7.97 1.59
C GLU A 245 -0.20 7.62 2.20
N ASN A 246 -0.13 6.61 3.06
CA ASN A 246 1.13 6.14 3.66
C ASN A 246 2.15 5.66 2.61
N ALA A 247 1.74 4.96 1.55
CA ALA A 247 2.66 4.51 0.50
C ALA A 247 3.32 5.68 -0.25
N VAL A 248 2.59 6.77 -0.47
CA VAL A 248 3.15 8.01 -1.06
C VAL A 248 4.17 8.64 -0.13
N GLU A 249 3.89 8.66 1.18
CA GLU A 249 4.80 9.20 2.20
C GLU A 249 6.09 8.37 2.32
N GLU A 250 5.98 7.04 2.33
CA GLU A 250 7.14 6.14 2.35
C GLU A 250 7.98 6.27 1.08
N LEU A 251 7.35 6.38 -0.09
CA LEU A 251 8.06 6.68 -1.35
C LEU A 251 8.84 7.98 -1.27
N TYR A 252 8.21 9.04 -0.77
CA TYR A 252 8.87 10.33 -0.63
C TYR A 252 10.09 10.21 0.28
N THR A 253 9.91 9.62 1.45
CA THR A 253 10.97 9.50 2.45
C THR A 253 12.09 8.56 2.00
N PHE A 254 11.79 7.53 1.19
CA PHE A 254 12.79 6.70 0.51
C PHE A 254 13.70 7.55 -0.40
N TYR A 255 13.14 8.37 -1.28
CA TYR A 255 13.95 9.22 -2.17
C TYR A 255 14.74 10.29 -1.42
N GLU A 256 14.20 10.83 -0.33
CA GLU A 256 14.95 11.75 0.52
C GLU A 256 16.18 11.06 1.15
N ARG A 257 16.04 9.82 1.66
CA ARG A 257 17.18 9.06 2.18
C ARG A 257 18.22 8.73 1.12
N LEU A 258 17.81 8.38 -0.10
CA LEU A 258 18.76 8.24 -1.22
C LEU A 258 19.50 9.54 -1.51
N ALA A 259 18.79 10.68 -1.49
CA ALA A 259 19.42 11.99 -1.65
C ALA A 259 20.41 12.31 -0.52
N TYR A 260 20.13 11.88 0.71
CA TYR A 260 21.08 12.01 1.82
C TYR A 260 22.37 11.29 1.52
N LEU A 261 22.26 10.02 1.14
CA LEU A 261 23.41 9.16 0.93
C LEU A 261 24.29 9.72 -0.19
N MET A 262 23.68 10.19 -1.28
CA MET A 262 24.39 10.89 -2.35
C MET A 262 25.02 12.20 -1.86
N TYR A 263 24.29 12.99 -1.04
CA TYR A 263 24.80 14.25 -0.49
C TYR A 263 26.03 14.04 0.39
N LEU A 264 26.02 13.05 1.28
CA LEU A 264 27.17 12.71 2.13
C LEU A 264 28.42 12.40 1.31
N MET A 265 28.25 11.64 0.22
CA MET A 265 29.37 11.13 -0.59
C MET A 265 29.85 12.15 -1.64
N MET A 266 28.95 12.93 -2.21
CA MET A 266 29.29 13.97 -3.19
C MET A 266 29.77 15.26 -2.55
N ASP A 267 29.31 15.56 -1.32
CA ASP A 267 29.66 16.73 -0.52
C ASP A 267 29.59 18.06 -1.33
N PRO A 268 28.38 18.47 -1.79
CA PRO A 268 28.19 19.74 -2.47
C PRO A 268 28.24 20.91 -1.48
N VAL A 269 29.06 21.92 -1.77
CA VAL A 269 29.24 23.13 -0.95
C VAL A 269 28.06 24.09 -1.10
N THR A 270 27.40 24.15 -2.27
CA THR A 270 26.30 25.11 -2.49
C THR A 270 24.96 24.69 -1.92
N LEU A 271 24.82 23.45 -1.45
CA LEU A 271 23.60 22.92 -0.85
C LEU A 271 23.83 22.69 0.64
N GLU A 272 23.38 23.62 1.49
CA GLU A 272 23.48 23.42 2.94
C GLU A 272 22.55 22.29 3.40
N ALA A 273 22.98 21.49 4.38
CA ALA A 273 22.22 20.37 4.93
C ALA A 273 20.77 20.71 5.32
N LYS A 274 20.52 21.94 5.81
CA LYS A 274 19.17 22.40 6.20
C LYS A 274 18.20 22.59 5.02
N TYR A 275 18.71 22.66 3.79
CA TYR A 275 17.93 22.77 2.56
C TYR A 275 17.95 21.48 1.74
N LEU A 276 18.52 20.41 2.30
CA LEU A 276 18.65 19.15 1.61
C LEU A 276 17.27 18.57 1.31
N SER A 277 17.10 18.22 0.05
CA SER A 277 16.01 17.41 -0.44
C SER A 277 16.46 16.70 -1.72
N PHE A 278 15.76 15.64 -2.12
CA PHE A 278 16.00 15.00 -3.42
C PHE A 278 15.88 16.03 -4.56
N GLN A 279 14.86 16.89 -4.53
CA GLN A 279 14.73 17.96 -5.51
C GLN A 279 15.91 18.95 -5.43
N GLY A 280 16.34 19.33 -4.21
CA GLY A 280 17.46 20.24 -3.93
C GLY A 280 18.79 19.76 -4.51
N LEU A 281 19.11 18.48 -4.35
CA LEU A 281 20.35 17.87 -4.85
C LEU A 281 20.46 17.96 -6.38
N PHE A 282 19.33 17.82 -7.08
CA PHE A 282 19.28 17.85 -8.54
C PHE A 282 18.87 19.22 -9.13
N GLN A 283 18.93 20.31 -8.35
CA GLN A 283 18.72 21.67 -8.85
C GLN A 283 19.86 22.13 -9.77
N LYS A 284 19.59 23.15 -10.60
CA LYS A 284 20.54 23.66 -11.59
C LYS A 284 21.88 24.08 -10.98
N ARG A 285 21.87 24.76 -9.83
CA ARG A 285 23.08 25.25 -9.14
C ARG A 285 23.93 24.08 -8.63
N THR A 286 23.34 23.20 -7.82
CA THR A 286 24.01 22.02 -7.24
C THR A 286 24.55 21.10 -8.32
N LYS A 287 23.78 20.80 -9.38
CA LYS A 287 24.26 19.97 -10.49
C LYS A 287 25.44 20.57 -11.24
N LYS A 288 25.45 21.90 -11.41
CA LYS A 288 26.54 22.58 -12.09
C LYS A 288 27.83 22.42 -11.27
N GLU A 289 27.75 22.70 -9.98
CA GLU A 289 28.86 22.51 -9.05
C GLU A 289 29.35 21.06 -9.03
N LEU A 290 28.45 20.08 -8.88
CA LEU A 290 28.83 18.67 -8.84
C LEU A 290 29.54 18.21 -10.13
N LYS A 291 29.13 18.73 -11.29
CA LYS A 291 29.81 18.45 -12.57
C LYS A 291 31.15 19.17 -12.71
N GLU A 292 31.35 20.30 -12.02
CA GLU A 292 32.65 20.96 -11.96
C GLU A 292 33.61 20.20 -11.03
N LYS A 293 33.10 19.71 -9.88
CA LYS A 293 33.85 18.88 -8.92
C LYS A 293 34.17 17.49 -9.49
N TYR A 294 33.22 16.88 -10.19
CA TYR A 294 33.31 15.53 -10.77
C TYR A 294 32.90 15.56 -12.27
N PRO A 295 33.82 15.87 -13.20
CA PRO A 295 33.50 16.06 -14.62
C PRO A 295 32.82 14.86 -15.30
N HIS A 296 33.12 13.62 -14.86
CA HIS A 296 32.52 12.40 -15.41
C HIS A 296 30.99 12.33 -15.18
N LEU A 297 30.45 13.01 -14.15
CA LEU A 297 29.00 13.10 -13.90
C LEU A 297 28.23 13.78 -15.05
N ALA A 298 28.92 14.47 -15.97
CA ALA A 298 28.28 15.02 -17.15
C ALA A 298 27.77 13.93 -18.11
N ALA A 299 28.45 12.78 -18.16
CA ALA A 299 28.14 11.64 -19.03
C ALA A 299 27.65 10.40 -18.25
N ASP A 300 27.74 10.40 -16.92
CA ASP A 300 27.28 9.31 -16.07
C ASP A 300 25.78 9.03 -16.22
N GLU A 301 25.44 7.78 -16.55
CA GLU A 301 24.06 7.39 -16.82
C GLU A 301 23.17 7.44 -15.58
N HIS A 302 23.70 7.13 -14.39
CA HIS A 302 22.97 7.09 -13.14
C HIS A 302 22.63 8.52 -12.69
N PHE A 303 23.60 9.45 -12.76
CA PHE A 303 23.39 10.85 -12.47
C PHE A 303 22.37 11.52 -13.41
N ILE A 304 22.43 11.18 -14.71
CA ILE A 304 21.44 11.64 -15.70
C ILE A 304 20.06 11.07 -15.39
N TRP A 305 19.97 9.79 -15.00
CA TRP A 305 18.72 9.13 -14.63
C TRP A 305 18.04 9.84 -13.46
N PHE A 306 18.75 10.08 -12.35
CA PHE A 306 18.19 10.82 -11.21
C PHE A 306 17.83 12.26 -11.56
N SER A 307 18.67 12.94 -12.36
CA SER A 307 18.38 14.29 -12.84
C SER A 307 17.07 14.38 -13.64
N ARG A 308 16.77 13.36 -14.46
CA ARG A 308 15.49 13.28 -15.20
C ARG A 308 14.34 13.02 -14.23
N ARG A 309 14.50 12.08 -13.29
CA ARG A 309 13.46 11.73 -12.33
C ARG A 309 13.06 12.86 -11.40
N ALA A 310 14.02 13.66 -10.93
CA ALA A 310 13.75 14.85 -10.13
C ALA A 310 12.75 15.78 -10.84
N ASN A 311 12.89 15.98 -12.15
CA ASN A 311 12.05 16.90 -12.90
C ASN A 311 10.66 16.36 -13.26
N HIS A 312 10.48 15.03 -13.25
CA HIS A 312 9.25 14.37 -13.72
C HIS A 312 8.58 13.57 -12.60
N GLN A 313 9.09 12.38 -12.29
CA GLN A 313 8.46 11.43 -11.37
C GLN A 313 8.46 11.94 -9.93
N HIS A 314 9.59 12.50 -9.45
CA HIS A 314 9.65 13.02 -8.09
C HIS A 314 8.74 14.26 -7.93
N LYS A 315 8.61 15.10 -8.96
CA LYS A 315 7.64 16.20 -8.95
C LYS A 315 6.19 15.71 -8.89
N LEU A 316 5.88 14.60 -9.55
CA LEU A 316 4.58 13.94 -9.44
C LEU A 316 4.37 13.37 -8.02
N LEU A 317 5.40 12.75 -7.45
CA LEU A 317 5.40 12.29 -6.05
C LEU A 317 5.13 13.44 -5.09
N SER A 318 5.82 14.57 -5.21
CA SER A 318 5.61 15.75 -4.36
C SER A 318 4.20 16.34 -4.51
N ARG A 319 3.59 16.25 -5.70
CA ARG A 319 2.19 16.67 -5.93
C ARG A 319 1.18 15.75 -5.28
N ASN A 320 1.51 14.46 -5.21
CA ASN A 320 0.71 13.45 -4.53
C ASN A 320 0.96 13.46 -3.01
N ARG A 321 2.15 13.89 -2.52
CA ARG A 321 2.50 14.00 -1.08
C ARG A 321 1.42 14.78 -0.33
N HIS A 322 1.02 14.25 0.81
CA HIS A 322 0.01 14.90 1.63
C HIS A 322 0.63 16.11 2.38
N PRO A 323 0.06 17.32 2.29
CA PRO A 323 0.65 18.52 2.88
C PRO A 323 0.63 18.57 4.42
N LEU A 324 -0.03 17.64 5.13
CA LEU A 324 0.04 17.59 6.61
C LEU A 324 1.46 17.35 7.14
N ILE A 325 2.33 16.75 6.33
CA ILE A 325 3.72 16.50 6.70
C ILE A 325 4.63 17.70 6.32
N HIS A 326 4.11 18.64 5.52
CA HIS A 326 4.81 19.83 5.06
C HIS A 326 4.06 21.11 5.46
N TYR A 327 4.08 21.39 6.76
CA TYR A 327 3.76 22.72 7.31
C TYR A 327 4.81 23.76 6.91
N GLN A 328 4.75 24.16 5.64
CA GLN A 328 4.96 25.54 5.22
C GLN A 328 3.87 25.88 4.20
N THR A 329 2.62 26.02 4.66
CA THR A 329 1.59 26.67 3.84
C THR A 329 1.08 27.91 4.57
N GLY A 330 1.33 29.09 3.99
CA GLY A 330 0.69 30.35 4.36
C GLY A 330 -0.77 30.46 3.87
N ASN A 331 -1.49 29.34 3.77
CA ASN A 331 -2.92 29.28 3.45
C ASN A 331 -3.70 29.00 4.74
N GLU A 332 -4.93 29.49 4.88
CA GLU A 332 -5.75 29.33 6.09
C GLU A 332 -6.21 27.88 6.29
N PHE A 333 -6.42 27.17 5.19
CA PHE A 333 -7.10 25.88 5.18
C PHE A 333 -6.13 24.69 5.08
N ILE A 334 -5.93 24.01 6.21
CA ILE A 334 -5.27 22.70 6.31
C ILE A 334 -5.90 21.76 5.28
N LYS A 335 -5.11 21.26 4.32
CA LYS A 335 -5.56 20.20 3.40
C LYS A 335 -5.35 18.86 4.10
N GLY A 336 -6.44 18.32 4.63
CA GLY A 336 -6.52 17.04 5.36
C GLY A 336 -6.53 15.80 4.46
N SER A 337 -6.44 14.64 5.11
CA SER A 337 -6.16 13.29 4.57
C SER A 337 -6.81 12.96 3.23
N TYR A 338 -6.29 11.95 2.51
CA TYR A 338 -6.92 11.41 1.29
C TYR A 338 -8.38 11.04 1.53
N LEU A 339 -8.70 10.49 2.70
CA LEU A 339 -10.07 10.24 3.14
C LEU A 339 -10.92 11.51 3.16
N THR A 340 -10.42 12.58 3.76
CA THR A 340 -11.12 13.88 3.85
C THR A 340 -11.29 14.50 2.47
N SER A 341 -10.23 14.48 1.67
CA SER A 341 -10.22 15.01 0.30
C SER A 341 -11.22 14.26 -0.59
N PHE A 342 -11.28 12.93 -0.48
CA PHE A 342 -12.25 12.09 -1.18
C PHE A 342 -13.67 12.39 -0.74
N THR A 343 -13.93 12.37 0.56
CA THR A 343 -15.27 12.62 1.12
C THR A 343 -15.79 13.99 0.69
N ARG A 344 -14.96 15.02 0.78
CA ARG A 344 -15.32 16.38 0.36
C ARG A 344 -15.56 16.47 -1.13
N GLY A 345 -14.68 15.89 -1.95
CA GLY A 345 -14.85 15.83 -3.40
C GLY A 345 -16.16 15.15 -3.77
N TRP A 346 -16.48 14.02 -3.15
CA TRP A 346 -17.74 13.32 -3.37
C TRP A 346 -18.94 14.17 -2.97
N LEU A 347 -18.98 14.66 -1.71
CA LEU A 347 -20.12 15.40 -1.19
C LEU A 347 -20.45 16.65 -2.01
N ASN A 348 -19.43 17.33 -2.55
CA ASN A 348 -19.63 18.49 -3.43
C ASN A 348 -20.37 18.17 -4.73
N HIS A 349 -20.30 16.91 -5.21
CA HIS A 349 -20.86 16.45 -6.48
C HIS A 349 -21.95 15.39 -6.30
N ALA A 350 -22.39 15.15 -5.05
CA ALA A 350 -23.35 14.10 -4.69
C ALA A 350 -24.72 14.25 -5.36
N THR A 351 -25.10 15.45 -5.81
CA THR A 351 -26.39 15.70 -6.46
C THR A 351 -26.24 15.89 -7.97
N GLY A 352 -26.13 14.78 -8.69
CA GLY A 352 -26.29 14.75 -10.16
C GLY A 352 -25.05 15.03 -11.01
N ASP A 353 -23.87 15.20 -10.44
CA ASP A 353 -22.62 15.45 -11.20
C ASP A 353 -21.74 14.18 -11.29
N GLU A 354 -22.22 13.23 -12.08
CA GLU A 354 -21.56 11.92 -12.28
C GLU A 354 -20.16 12.06 -12.89
N LYS A 355 -19.95 13.08 -13.74
CA LYS A 355 -18.67 13.26 -14.44
C LYS A 355 -17.57 13.69 -13.47
N GLU A 356 -17.86 14.57 -12.52
CA GLU A 356 -16.88 14.95 -11.51
C GLU A 356 -16.65 13.82 -10.49
N LEU A 357 -17.68 13.06 -10.11
CA LEU A 357 -17.50 11.87 -9.28
C LEU A 357 -16.58 10.84 -9.94
N MET A 358 -16.72 10.61 -11.25
CA MET A 358 -15.83 9.75 -12.03
C MET A 358 -14.37 10.26 -11.99
N LYS A 359 -14.14 11.57 -12.10
CA LYS A 359 -12.79 12.16 -11.99
C LYS A 359 -12.19 11.98 -10.60
N VAL A 360 -13.00 12.13 -9.54
CA VAL A 360 -12.54 11.88 -8.16
C VAL A 360 -12.03 10.45 -8.02
N PHE A 361 -12.78 9.46 -8.52
CA PHE A 361 -12.36 8.06 -8.50
C PHE A 361 -11.11 7.79 -9.36
N GLN A 362 -11.09 8.30 -10.61
CA GLN A 362 -9.95 8.14 -11.52
C GLN A 362 -8.65 8.66 -10.91
N LYS A 363 -8.69 9.77 -10.17
CA LYS A 363 -7.51 10.31 -9.50
C LYS A 363 -6.88 9.31 -8.52
N PHE A 364 -7.67 8.51 -7.80
CA PHE A 364 -7.13 7.51 -6.88
C PHE A 364 -6.56 6.30 -7.61
N ASP A 365 -7.18 5.88 -8.72
CA ASP A 365 -6.62 4.84 -9.59
C ASP A 365 -5.28 5.28 -10.19
N GLU A 366 -5.15 6.55 -10.57
CA GLU A 366 -3.88 7.14 -11.02
C GLU A 366 -2.81 7.11 -9.93
N ILE A 367 -3.15 7.50 -8.69
CA ILE A 367 -2.21 7.44 -7.55
C ILE A 367 -1.81 6.00 -7.27
N LYS A 368 -2.75 5.06 -7.27
CA LYS A 368 -2.48 3.62 -7.09
C LYS A 368 -1.56 3.08 -8.17
N SER A 369 -1.83 3.42 -9.44
CA SER A 369 -0.97 3.03 -10.57
C SER A 369 0.45 3.58 -10.41
N PHE A 370 0.55 4.86 -10.04
CA PHE A 370 1.83 5.52 -9.76
C PHE A 370 2.61 4.81 -8.64
N VAL A 371 1.98 4.60 -7.48
CA VAL A 371 2.61 3.95 -6.32
C VAL A 371 3.08 2.53 -6.64
N ASN A 372 2.27 1.73 -7.35
CA ASN A 372 2.66 0.39 -7.80
C ASN A 372 3.86 0.42 -8.76
N SER A 373 3.89 1.38 -9.69
CA SER A 373 5.01 1.54 -10.62
C SER A 373 6.29 1.96 -9.88
N GLU A 374 6.18 2.86 -8.92
CA GLU A 374 7.32 3.35 -8.15
C GLU A 374 7.90 2.30 -7.20
N LEU A 375 7.06 1.43 -6.62
CA LEU A 375 7.52 0.31 -5.81
C LEU A 375 8.53 -0.58 -6.57
N ILE A 376 8.29 -0.84 -7.85
CA ILE A 376 9.20 -1.62 -8.70
C ILE A 376 10.50 -0.84 -8.93
N ILE A 377 10.39 0.47 -9.14
CA ILE A 377 11.52 1.35 -9.43
C ILE A 377 12.41 1.60 -8.21
N CYS A 378 11.91 1.49 -6.98
CA CYS A 378 12.71 1.70 -5.77
C CYS A 378 13.98 0.82 -5.74
N THR A 379 13.91 -0.43 -6.19
CA THR A 379 15.09 -1.30 -6.26
C THR A 379 16.12 -0.76 -7.26
N GLU A 380 15.68 -0.38 -8.48
CA GLU A 380 16.55 0.23 -9.48
C GLU A 380 17.15 1.56 -8.97
N ALA A 381 16.36 2.38 -8.27
CA ALA A 381 16.82 3.62 -7.68
C ALA A 381 17.91 3.38 -6.63
N PHE A 382 17.75 2.37 -5.78
CA PHE A 382 18.78 2.00 -4.81
C PHE A 382 20.06 1.55 -5.51
N GLU A 383 19.98 0.60 -6.46
CA GLU A 383 21.14 0.10 -7.22
C GLU A 383 21.88 1.24 -7.94
N ARG A 384 21.14 2.11 -8.65
CA ARG A 384 21.73 3.27 -9.32
C ARG A 384 22.37 4.26 -8.34
N THR A 385 21.88 4.35 -7.10
CA THR A 385 22.49 5.19 -6.06
C THR A 385 23.85 4.62 -5.68
N ILE A 386 23.96 3.32 -5.46
CA ILE A 386 25.23 2.65 -5.14
C ILE A 386 26.23 2.82 -6.28
N LEU A 387 25.82 2.55 -7.52
CA LEU A 387 26.69 2.67 -8.69
C LEU A 387 27.18 4.10 -8.90
N LEU A 388 26.32 5.09 -8.64
CA LEU A 388 26.70 6.49 -8.68
C LEU A 388 27.75 6.85 -7.62
N ILE A 389 27.58 6.34 -6.39
CA ILE A 389 28.52 6.57 -5.28
C ILE A 389 29.86 5.88 -5.56
N ASP A 390 29.85 4.62 -6.01
CA ASP A 390 31.06 3.87 -6.36
C ASP A 390 31.84 4.55 -7.50
N GLY A 391 31.12 5.06 -8.52
CA GLY A 391 31.70 5.84 -9.60
C GLY A 391 32.39 7.13 -9.14
N ILE A 392 31.94 7.73 -8.04
CA ILE A 392 32.58 8.90 -7.43
C ILE A 392 33.85 8.48 -6.65
N GLY A 393 33.77 7.40 -5.85
CA GLY A 393 34.89 6.89 -5.05
C GLY A 393 36.12 6.49 -5.87
N MET A 394 35.90 5.92 -7.07
CA MET A 394 36.99 5.56 -7.99
C MET A 394 37.81 6.74 -8.54
N HIS A 395 37.39 7.99 -8.33
CA HIS A 395 38.01 9.18 -8.90
C HIS A 395 38.49 10.21 -7.88
N VAL A 396 38.50 9.90 -6.58
CA VAL A 396 39.09 10.75 -5.53
C VAL A 396 40.57 10.37 -5.33
N PRO A 397 41.54 11.24 -5.66
CA PRO A 397 42.95 10.97 -5.35
C PRO A 397 43.16 10.98 -3.83
N GLY A 398 43.54 9.84 -3.25
CA GLY A 398 43.83 9.72 -1.81
C GLY A 398 42.72 9.09 -0.95
N ASP A 399 41.84 8.28 -1.55
CA ASP A 399 40.80 7.56 -0.82
C ASP A 399 41.37 6.60 0.26
N PRO A 400 41.01 6.74 1.56
CA PRO A 400 41.34 5.75 2.59
C PRO A 400 40.64 4.40 2.39
N PHE A 401 39.68 4.30 1.46
CA PHE A 401 39.04 3.06 1.04
C PHE A 401 39.59 2.50 -0.28
N SER A 402 40.64 3.12 -0.83
CA SER A 402 41.41 2.50 -1.92
C SER A 402 41.92 1.12 -1.48
N LYS A 403 41.90 0.17 -2.42
CA LYS A 403 41.99 -1.30 -2.25
C LYS A 403 43.24 -1.86 -1.51
N GLU A 404 44.03 -1.04 -0.83
CA GLU A 404 45.17 -1.47 -0.03
C GLU A 404 44.81 -1.81 1.44
N GLY A 405 43.57 -1.60 1.89
CA GLY A 405 43.19 -1.77 3.31
C GLY A 405 42.35 -2.99 3.69
N ILE A 406 41.67 -3.68 2.76
CA ILE A 406 40.85 -4.86 3.08
C ILE A 406 41.50 -6.08 2.43
N GLY A 407 42.37 -6.74 3.19
CA GLY A 407 42.87 -8.07 2.87
C GLY A 407 41.73 -9.08 2.88
N ILE A 408 40.99 -9.18 1.78
CA ILE A 408 40.22 -10.38 1.46
C ILE A 408 41.25 -11.39 0.92
N THR A 409 41.92 -12.10 1.82
CA THR A 409 42.60 -13.34 1.44
C THR A 409 41.52 -14.30 0.95
N SER A 410 41.50 -14.53 -0.36
CA SER A 410 40.79 -15.66 -0.96
C SER A 410 41.37 -16.94 -0.39
N VAL A 411 40.70 -17.52 0.60
CA VAL A 411 40.92 -18.93 0.95
C VAL A 411 40.11 -19.74 -0.06
N VAL A 412 40.80 -20.20 -1.10
CA VAL A 412 40.31 -21.30 -1.93
C VAL A 412 40.44 -22.57 -1.08
N PRO A 413 39.36 -23.32 -0.81
CA PRO A 413 39.48 -24.59 -0.13
C PRO A 413 39.96 -25.65 -1.15
N ASP A 414 41.04 -26.36 -0.79
CA ASP A 414 41.33 -27.70 -1.30
C ASP A 414 40.43 -28.74 -0.63
#